data_AF-A0A5C5VT88-F1
#
_entry.id   AF-A0A5C5VT88-F1
#
_cell.length_a   1.000
_cell.length_b   1.000
_cell.length_c   1.000
_cell.angle_alpha   90.00
_cell.angle_beta   90.00
_cell.angle_gamma   90.00
#
_symmetry.space_group_name_H-M   'P 1'
#
loop_
_entity.id
_entity.type
_entity.pdbx_description
1 polymer ?
#
loop_
_entity_poly.entity_id
_entity_poly.type
_entity_poly.pdbx_seq_one_letter_code
_entity_poly.pdbx_strand_id
1 'polypeptide(L)'
;MLDSLGILADVLFVHPLKLPAGSRLWTFLPLAFCIAAVYRATRARSPAELPKATVTSFVMITLAMSGIALGFYLLHQAVIRFF
;
A
#
# COMPACT_ATOMS: atom_id res chain seq x y z
N MET A 1 5.77 -27.43 11.14
CA MET A 1 6.26 -26.51 10.09
C MET A 1 5.02 -25.86 9.50
N LEU A 2 4.45 -24.87 10.22
CA LEU A 2 3.32 -24.09 9.72
C LEU A 2 3.94 -22.97 8.88
N ASP A 3 3.76 -23.04 7.57
CA ASP A 3 4.23 -22.02 6.64
C ASP A 3 3.68 -20.66 7.07
N SER A 4 4.49 -19.61 6.99
CA SER A 4 4.15 -18.26 7.45
C SER A 4 2.82 -17.73 6.88
N LEU A 5 2.41 -18.25 5.72
CA LEU A 5 1.12 -18.02 5.08
C LEU A 5 -0.07 -18.59 5.85
N GLY A 6 0.07 -19.76 6.47
CA GLY A 6 -0.96 -20.39 7.29
C GLY A 6 -1.20 -19.62 8.58
N ILE A 7 -0.15 -19.09 9.20
CA ILE A 7 -0.26 -18.23 10.39
C ILE A 7 -0.96 -16.91 10.03
N LEU A 8 -0.62 -16.32 8.88
CA LEU A 8 -1.27 -15.08 8.42
C LEU A 8 -2.76 -15.29 8.14
N ALA A 9 -3.12 -16.39 7.48
CA ALA A 9 -4.51 -16.73 7.20
C ALA A 9 -5.31 -17.02 8.49
N ASP A 10 -4.71 -17.74 9.44
CA ASP A 10 -5.34 -18.04 10.73
C ASP A 10 -5.62 -16.77 11.56
N VAL A 11 -4.62 -15.87 11.66
CA VAL A 11 -4.77 -14.59 12.36
C VAL A 11 -5.75 -13.64 11.65
N LEU A 12 -5.83 -13.69 10.33
CA LEU A 12 -6.68 -12.76 9.57
C LEU A 12 -8.14 -13.22 9.52
N PHE A 13 -8.40 -14.52 9.40
CA PHE A 13 -9.74 -15.06 9.14
C PHE A 13 -10.34 -15.88 10.29
N VAL A 14 -9.52 -16.56 11.10
CA VAL A 14 -10.01 -17.42 12.19
C VAL A 14 -10.04 -16.64 13.52
N HIS A 15 -9.04 -15.80 13.76
CA HIS A 15 -8.94 -14.97 14.97
C HIS A 15 -8.83 -13.47 14.65
N PRO A 16 -9.92 -12.83 14.17
CA PRO A 16 -9.86 -11.45 13.70
C PRO A 16 -9.34 -10.52 14.80
N LEU A 17 -8.29 -9.78 14.47
CA LEU A 17 -7.72 -8.73 15.32
C LEU A 17 -8.84 -7.75 15.73
N LYS A 18 -9.17 -7.76 17.03
CA LYS A 18 -10.14 -6.83 17.63
C LYS A 18 -9.53 -5.44 17.68
N LEU A 19 -9.63 -4.71 16.58
CA LEU A 19 -9.21 -3.31 16.52
C LEU A 19 -10.17 -2.44 17.34
N PRO A 20 -9.68 -1.63 18.30
CA PRO A 20 -10.52 -0.71 19.07
C PRO A 20 -11.23 0.27 18.13
N ALA A 21 -12.51 0.58 18.41
CA ALA A 21 -13.40 1.29 17.50
C ALA A 21 -12.83 2.61 16.95
N GLY A 22 -12.14 3.39 17.79
CA GLY A 22 -11.50 4.63 17.38
C GLY A 22 -10.31 4.45 16.42
N SER A 23 -9.55 3.36 16.54
CA SER A 23 -8.39 3.08 15.68
C SER A 23 -8.78 2.58 14.28
N ARG A 24 -9.96 1.96 14.15
CA ARG A 24 -10.45 1.40 12.88
C ARG A 24 -10.51 2.43 11.77
N LEU A 25 -11.05 3.62 12.08
CA LEU A 25 -11.14 4.75 11.15
C LEU A 25 -9.76 5.23 10.70
N TRP A 26 -8.80 5.29 11.62
CA TRP A 26 -7.42 5.69 11.31
C TRP A 26 -6.70 4.72 10.39
N THR A 27 -6.92 3.41 10.55
CA THR A 27 -6.42 2.41 9.58
C THR A 27 -7.10 2.51 8.21
N PHE A 28 -8.35 2.96 8.16
CA PHE A 28 -9.09 3.08 6.90
C PHE A 28 -8.73 4.36 6.13
N LEU A 29 -8.36 5.43 6.83
CA LEU A 29 -8.04 6.73 6.27
C LEU A 29 -6.97 6.70 5.16
N PRO A 30 -5.79 6.05 5.34
CA PRO A 30 -4.80 5.96 4.27
C PRO A 30 -5.30 5.16 3.07
N LEU A 31 -6.12 4.12 3.30
CA LEU A 31 -6.73 3.34 2.22
C LEU A 31 -7.70 4.21 1.40
N ALA A 32 -8.57 4.95 2.08
CA ALA A 32 -9.51 5.88 1.47
C ALA A 32 -8.78 7.00 0.71
N PHE A 33 -7.66 7.49 1.26
CA PHE A 33 -6.82 8.49 0.61
C PHE A 33 -6.18 7.95 -0.68
N CYS A 34 -5.65 6.72 -0.66
CA CYS A 34 -5.16 6.05 -1.87
C CYS A 34 -6.25 5.92 -2.94
N ILE A 35 -7.45 5.48 -2.55
CA ILE A 35 -8.58 5.37 -3.48
C ILE A 35 -8.96 6.74 -4.05
N ALA A 36 -9.03 7.79 -3.22
CA ALA A 36 -9.34 9.14 -3.66
C ALA A 36 -8.28 9.71 -4.61
N ALA A 37 -7.00 9.47 -4.33
CA ALA A 37 -5.88 9.87 -5.19
C ALA A 37 -5.92 9.16 -6.55
N VAL A 38 -6.15 7.84 -6.54
CA VAL A 38 -6.33 7.05 -7.77
C VAL A 38 -7.56 7.54 -8.52
N TYR A 39 -8.71 7.71 -7.88
CA TYR A 39 -9.94 8.17 -8.53
C TYR A 39 -9.77 9.57 -9.16
N ARG A 40 -9.07 10.48 -8.49
CA ARG A 40 -8.74 11.81 -9.03
C ARG A 40 -7.82 11.72 -10.25
N ALA A 41 -6.82 10.84 -10.22
CA ALA A 41 -5.86 10.65 -11.31
C ALA A 41 -6.49 9.90 -12.50
N THR A 42 -7.38 8.96 -12.22
CA THR A 42 -7.97 8.01 -13.17
C THR A 42 -9.31 8.52 -13.69
N ARG A 43 -9.42 9.82 -14.06
CA ARG A 43 -10.62 10.40 -14.71
C ARG A 43 -10.86 9.77 -16.09
N ALA A 44 -11.16 8.47 -16.13
CA ALA A 44 -11.56 7.75 -17.32
C ALA A 44 -12.99 8.18 -17.65
N ARG A 45 -13.17 8.86 -18.80
CA ARG A 45 -14.50 9.29 -19.26
C ARG A 45 -15.25 8.17 -19.96
N SER A 46 -14.57 7.06 -20.24
CA SER A 46 -15.07 5.90 -20.95
C SER A 46 -14.55 4.60 -20.33
N PRO A 47 -15.37 3.53 -20.23
CA PRO A 47 -14.93 2.23 -19.72
C PRO A 47 -13.81 1.58 -20.56
N ALA A 48 -13.65 1.98 -21.83
CA ALA A 48 -12.55 1.51 -22.67
C ALA A 48 -11.18 2.13 -22.30
N GLU A 49 -11.16 3.24 -21.55
CA GLU A 49 -9.92 3.90 -21.11
C GLU A 49 -9.38 3.32 -19.79
N LEU A 50 -10.20 2.53 -19.10
CA LEU A 50 -9.86 1.93 -17.81
C LEU A 50 -8.57 1.11 -17.85
N PRO A 51 -8.31 0.20 -18.82
CA PRO A 51 -7.12 -0.65 -18.79
C PRO A 51 -5.82 0.17 -18.87
N LYS A 52 -5.80 1.18 -19.74
CA LYS A 52 -4.63 2.05 -19.90
C LYS A 52 -4.38 2.88 -18.65
N ALA A 53 -5.44 3.43 -18.07
CA ALA A 53 -5.35 4.23 -16.86
C ALA A 53 -4.91 3.37 -15.65
N THR A 54 -5.39 2.13 -15.54
CA THR A 54 -4.94 1.16 -14.54
C THR A 54 -3.46 0.83 -14.68
N VAL A 55 -2.97 0.52 -15.89
CA VAL A 55 -1.55 0.22 -16.12
C VAL A 55 -0.68 1.44 -15.77
N THR A 56 -1.13 2.65 -16.12
CA THR A 56 -0.40 3.89 -15.82
C THR A 56 -0.30 4.11 -14.31
N SER A 57 -1.41 3.97 -13.58
CA SER A 57 -1.43 4.04 -12.12
C SER A 57 -0.58 2.95 -11.47
N PHE A 58 -0.59 1.73 -11.99
CA PHE A 58 0.25 0.64 -11.51
C PHE A 58 1.74 0.96 -11.64
N VAL A 59 2.16 1.46 -12.80
CA VAL A 59 3.55 1.88 -13.04
C VAL A 59 3.94 3.01 -12.10
N MET A 60 3.10 4.05 -11.95
CA MET A 60 3.37 5.16 -11.02
C MET A 60 3.52 4.70 -9.57
N ILE A 61 2.62 3.83 -9.10
CA ILE A 61 2.68 3.28 -7.72
C ILE A 61 3.96 2.46 -7.54
N THR A 62 4.30 1.61 -8.51
CA THR A 62 5.52 0.78 -8.45
C THR A 62 6.77 1.64 -8.38
N LEU A 63 6.86 2.69 -9.21
CA LEU A 63 7.98 3.63 -9.19
C LEU A 63 8.05 4.41 -7.88
N ALA A 64 6.91 4.89 -7.37
CA ALA A 64 6.85 5.60 -6.10
C ALA A 64 7.31 4.72 -4.93
N MET A 65 6.81 3.48 -4.84
CA MET A 65 7.22 2.53 -3.81
C MET A 65 8.70 2.17 -3.89
N SER A 66 9.21 1.97 -5.11
CA SER A 66 10.64 1.72 -5.34
C SER A 66 11.50 2.92 -4.92
N GLY A 67 11.04 4.14 -5.20
CA GLY A 67 11.70 5.38 -4.77
C GLY A 67 11.74 5.53 -3.25
N ILE A 68 10.62 5.25 -2.57
CA ILE A 68 10.57 5.26 -1.10
C ILE A 68 11.55 4.22 -0.52
N ALA A 69 11.52 2.99 -1.02
CA ALA A 69 12.41 1.92 -0.57
C ALA A 69 13.89 2.29 -0.77
N LEU A 70 14.25 2.84 -1.94
CA LEU A 70 15.60 3.30 -2.22
C LEU A 70 16.00 4.46 -1.29
N GLY A 71 15.10 5.41 -1.03
CA GLY A 71 15.34 6.51 -0.10
C GLY A 71 15.66 6.01 1.32
N PHE A 72 14.86 5.06 1.84
CA PHE A 72 15.14 4.44 3.13
C PHE A 72 16.44 3.65 3.15
N TYR A 73 16.77 2.94 2.07
CA TYR A 73 18.04 2.22 1.94
C TYR A 73 19.24 3.16 1.99
N LEU A 74 19.20 4.25 1.22
CA LEU A 74 20.27 5.25 1.20
C LEU A 74 20.40 5.97 2.54
N LEU A 75 19.27 6.31 3.18
CA LEU A 75 19.27 6.90 4.51
C LEU A 75 19.90 5.96 5.54
N HIS A 76 19.52 4.67 5.53
CA HIS A 76 20.08 3.66 6.41
C HIS A 76 21.60 3.51 6.21
N GLN A 77 22.05 3.48 4.96
CA GLN A 77 23.48 3.44 4.64
C GLN A 77 24.22 4.70 5.10
N ALA A 78 23.61 5.88 4.95
CA ALA A 78 24.17 7.13 5.43
C ALA A 78 24.29 7.13 6.97
N VAL A 79 23.26 6.66 7.68
CA VAL A 79 23.31 6.53 9.14
C VAL A 79 24.46 5.64 9.56
N ILE A 80 24.59 4.42 9.03
CA ILE A 80 25.68 3.49 9.38
C ILE A 80 27.08 4.07 9.10
N ARG A 81 27.20 4.91 8.05
CA ARG A 81 28.49 5.43 7.63
C ARG A 81 28.93 6.70 8.36
N PHE A 82 27.98 7.48 8.88
CA PHE A 82 28.23 8.78 9.52
C PHE A 82 27.95 8.79 11.04
N PHE A 83 27.24 7.81 11.57
CA PHE A 83 26.94 7.62 12.99
C PHE A 83 27.33 6.21 13.44
#